data_AF-A0A0R7N6W0-F1
#
_entry.id   AF-A0A0R7N6W0-F1
#
_cell.length_a   1.000
_cell.length_b   1.000
_cell.length_c   1.000
_cell.angle_alpha   90.00
_cell.angle_beta   90.00
_cell.angle_gamma   90.00
#
_symmetry.space_group_name_H-M   'P 1'
#
loop_
_entity.id
_entity.type
_entity.pdbx_description
1 polymer ?
#
loop_
_entity_poly.entity_id
_entity_poly.type
_entity_poly.pdbx_seq_one_letter_code
_entity_poly.pdbx_strand_id
1 'polypeptide(L)'
;MKLPDLHDLELAGVHALRGDLRAVATAAAAAKLRFHQVDLTGCTSKAELMIALGKGLQLPEHFGNNWDALADSVEDGDWLGRTGCVIALVHAGGYRKAHGTDWMTLEDILAEAADYWRDRHKPFWVFVN
;
A
#
# COMPACT_ATOMS: atom_id res chain seq x y z
N MET A 1 15.29 -7.92 -11.48
CA MET A 1 13.91 -8.16 -11.91
C MET A 1 13.28 -6.79 -12.20
N LYS A 2 12.52 -6.65 -13.27
CA LYS A 2 11.94 -5.37 -13.73
C LYS A 2 10.65 -5.06 -12.96
N LEU A 3 10.32 -3.78 -12.79
CA LEU A 3 8.99 -3.35 -12.34
C LEU A 3 7.91 -3.96 -13.26
N PRO A 4 6.79 -4.49 -12.72
CA PRO A 4 5.68 -4.96 -13.55
C PRO A 4 5.09 -3.82 -14.38
N ASP A 5 4.41 -4.17 -15.47
CA ASP A 5 3.63 -3.19 -16.23
C ASP A 5 2.39 -2.81 -15.42
N LEU A 6 2.30 -1.55 -14.98
CA LEU A 6 1.21 -1.08 -14.13
C LEU A 6 -0.13 -0.93 -14.88
N HIS A 7 -0.13 -1.13 -16.21
CA HIS A 7 -1.34 -1.22 -17.01
C HIS A 7 -1.94 -2.63 -17.02
N ASP A 8 -1.18 -3.65 -16.64
CA ASP A 8 -1.63 -5.04 -16.61
C ASP A 8 -2.31 -5.34 -15.25
N LEU A 9 -3.64 -5.30 -15.25
CA LEU A 9 -4.45 -5.50 -14.05
C LEU A 9 -4.25 -6.89 -13.42
N GLU A 10 -3.94 -7.91 -14.23
CA GLU A 10 -3.72 -9.29 -13.74
C GLU A 10 -2.47 -9.40 -12.87
N LEU A 11 -1.53 -8.47 -13.04
CA LEU A 11 -0.31 -8.40 -12.25
C LEU A 11 -0.45 -7.52 -11.00
N ALA A 12 -1.57 -6.82 -10.83
CA ALA A 12 -1.81 -5.95 -9.67
C ALA A 12 -1.85 -6.77 -8.37
N GLY A 13 -1.24 -6.27 -7.30
CA GLY A 13 -1.07 -7.00 -6.05
C GLY A 13 0.05 -6.47 -5.17
N VAL A 14 0.46 -7.27 -4.20
CA VAL A 14 1.59 -6.97 -3.31
C VAL A 14 2.89 -7.52 -3.89
N HIS A 15 3.88 -6.64 -4.07
CA HIS A 15 5.16 -6.93 -4.69
C HIS A 15 6.32 -6.44 -3.83
N ALA A 16 7.45 -7.13 -3.90
CA ALA A 16 8.69 -6.59 -3.34
C ALA A 16 9.14 -5.36 -4.15
N LEU A 17 9.44 -4.25 -3.47
CA LEU A 17 10.07 -3.07 -4.05
C LEU A 17 11.50 -3.43 -4.42
N ARG A 18 11.72 -3.68 -5.72
CA ARG A 18 13.05 -3.96 -6.28
C ARG A 18 13.47 -2.80 -7.17
N GLY A 19 14.26 -1.87 -6.63
CA GLY A 19 14.80 -0.72 -7.37
C GLY A 19 14.47 0.62 -6.71
N ASP A 20 14.47 1.68 -7.52
CA ASP A 20 14.26 3.04 -7.06
C ASP A 20 12.76 3.38 -6.96
N LEU A 21 12.36 3.94 -5.83
CA LEU A 21 11.02 4.48 -5.58
C LEU A 21 10.59 5.49 -6.65
N ARG A 22 11.53 6.30 -7.16
CA ARG A 22 11.25 7.29 -8.21
C ARG A 22 10.80 6.62 -9.51
N ALA A 23 11.31 5.43 -9.82
CA ALA A 23 10.88 4.67 -10.99
C ALA A 23 9.43 4.17 -10.81
N VAL A 24 9.06 3.72 -9.60
CA VAL A 24 7.68 3.35 -9.26
C VAL A 24 6.73 4.55 -9.41
N ALA A 25 7.10 5.70 -8.83
CA ALA A 25 6.29 6.91 -8.92
C ALA A 25 6.11 7.38 -10.37
N THR A 26 7.17 7.28 -11.19
CA THR A 26 7.14 7.63 -12.62
C THR A 26 6.21 6.69 -13.40
N ALA A 27 6.28 5.39 -13.13
CA ALA A 27 5.39 4.40 -13.74
C ALA A 27 3.93 4.61 -13.33
N ALA A 28 3.67 4.90 -12.04
CA ALA A 28 2.33 5.20 -11.54
C ALA A 28 1.72 6.42 -12.25
N ALA A 29 2.50 7.49 -12.42
CA ALA A 29 2.07 8.69 -13.15
C ALA A 29 1.77 8.39 -14.62
N ALA A 30 2.61 7.60 -15.30
CA ALA A 30 2.38 7.16 -16.68
C ALA A 30 1.08 6.34 -16.81
N ALA A 31 0.81 5.47 -15.84
CA ALA A 31 -0.43 4.69 -15.75
C ALA A 31 -1.65 5.49 -15.25
N LYS A 32 -1.47 6.79 -14.93
CA LYS A 32 -2.49 7.66 -14.33
C LYS A 32 -3.07 7.09 -13.03
N LEU A 33 -2.25 6.39 -12.25
CA LEU A 33 -2.59 5.85 -10.95
C LEU A 33 -2.20 6.85 -9.87
N ARG A 34 -3.01 6.94 -8.82
CA ARG A 34 -2.66 7.74 -7.64
C ARG A 34 -1.49 7.07 -6.92
N PHE A 35 -0.43 7.81 -6.67
CA PHE A 35 0.74 7.30 -5.96
C PHE A 35 0.72 7.74 -4.49
N HIS A 36 0.85 6.78 -3.59
CA HIS A 36 0.95 6.95 -2.15
C HIS A 36 2.29 6.41 -1.66
N GLN A 37 2.96 7.19 -0.82
CA GLN A 37 4.19 6.77 -0.16
C GLN A 37 3.95 6.74 1.34
N VAL A 38 4.19 5.58 1.94
CA VAL A 38 4.13 5.37 3.39
C VAL A 38 5.54 5.13 3.89
N ASP A 39 6.08 6.08 4.66
CA ASP A 39 7.41 5.98 5.26
C ASP A 39 7.30 5.39 6.67
N LEU A 40 7.93 4.24 6.88
CA LEU A 40 7.95 3.53 8.16
C LEU A 40 9.22 3.80 8.98
N THR A 41 10.02 4.80 8.60
CA THR A 41 11.20 5.23 9.36
C THR A 41 10.82 5.52 10.82
N GLY A 42 11.46 4.82 11.74
CA GLY A 42 11.26 5.01 13.18
C GLY A 42 9.95 4.43 13.73
N CYS A 43 9.16 3.71 12.93
CA CYS A 43 8.03 2.97 13.47
C CYS A 43 8.54 1.78 14.32
N THR A 44 8.11 1.72 15.57
CA THR A 44 8.51 0.72 16.58
C THR A 44 7.33 0.06 17.28
N SER A 45 6.10 0.41 16.87
CA SER A 45 4.87 -0.14 17.43
C SER A 45 3.75 -0.16 16.41
N LYS A 46 2.76 -1.04 16.62
CA LYS A 46 1.55 -1.09 15.81
C LYS A 46 0.81 0.26 15.77
N ALA A 47 0.79 1.00 16.88
CA ALA A 47 0.16 2.32 16.91
C ALA A 47 0.86 3.30 15.95
N GLU A 48 2.19 3.32 15.94
CA GLU A 48 2.97 4.14 15.00
C GLU A 48 2.79 3.70 13.56
N LEU A 49 2.72 2.39 13.30
CA LEU A 49 2.41 1.85 11.98
C LEU A 49 1.04 2.35 11.47
N MET A 50 0.00 2.28 12.30
CA MET A 50 -1.35 2.75 11.94
C MET A 50 -1.36 4.24 11.62
N ILE A 51 -0.64 5.06 12.41
CA ILE A 51 -0.50 6.50 12.15
C ILE A 51 0.23 6.75 10.82
N ALA A 52 1.30 6.00 10.54
CA ALA A 52 2.06 6.13 9.30
C ALA A 52 1.19 5.76 8.08
N LEU A 53 0.45 4.65 8.16
CA LEU A 53 -0.48 4.22 7.11
C LEU A 53 -1.59 5.26 6.88
N GLY A 54 -2.25 5.72 7.95
CA GLY A 54 -3.31 6.72 7.85
C GLY A 54 -2.84 8.01 7.16
N LYS A 55 -1.65 8.50 7.52
CA LYS A 55 -1.05 9.68 6.89
C LYS A 55 -0.63 9.44 5.45
N GLY A 56 0.11 8.37 5.18
CA GLY A 56 0.69 8.09 3.87
C GLY A 56 -0.35 7.73 2.81
N LEU A 57 -1.45 7.09 3.21
CA LEU A 57 -2.59 6.78 2.36
C LEU A 57 -3.63 7.92 2.29
N GLN A 58 -3.47 8.96 3.12
CA GLN A 58 -4.43 10.06 3.25
C GLN A 58 -5.84 9.56 3.63
N LEU A 59 -5.90 8.62 4.59
CA LEU A 59 -7.17 8.11 5.12
C LEU A 59 -7.94 9.21 5.87
N PRO A 60 -9.27 9.08 6.02
CA PRO A 60 -10.08 10.08 6.72
C PRO A 60 -9.61 10.37 8.15
N GLU A 61 -9.87 11.57 8.66
CA GLU A 61 -9.46 11.99 10.02
C GLU A 61 -10.03 11.08 11.13
N HIS A 62 -11.16 10.43 10.87
CA HIS A 62 -11.81 9.49 11.79
C HIS A 62 -11.31 8.05 11.64
N PHE A 63 -10.18 7.82 10.95
CA PHE A 63 -9.56 6.51 10.83
C PHE A 63 -9.29 5.88 12.22
N GLY A 64 -9.81 4.67 12.43
CA GLY A 64 -9.86 4.00 13.74
C GLY A 64 -8.52 3.48 14.28
N ASN A 65 -7.42 3.63 13.53
CA ASN A 65 -6.06 3.23 13.93
C ASN A 65 -5.94 1.78 14.44
N ASN A 66 -6.63 0.84 13.80
CA ASN A 66 -6.58 -0.59 14.10
C ASN A 66 -6.71 -1.41 12.81
N TRP A 67 -6.57 -2.75 12.90
CA TRP A 67 -6.56 -3.63 11.72
C TRP A 67 -7.90 -3.65 11.00
N ASP A 68 -9.01 -3.74 11.74
CA ASP A 68 -10.35 -3.76 11.15
C ASP A 68 -10.64 -2.44 10.42
N ALA A 69 -10.32 -1.32 11.06
CA ALA A 69 -10.43 0.00 10.44
C ALA A 69 -9.55 0.15 9.20
N LEU A 70 -8.36 -0.48 9.18
CA LEU A 70 -7.49 -0.48 8.01
C LEU A 70 -8.12 -1.28 6.87
N ALA A 71 -8.57 -2.50 7.14
CA ALA A 71 -9.24 -3.36 6.16
C ALA A 71 -10.44 -2.66 5.53
N ASP A 72 -11.32 -2.09 6.36
CA ASP A 72 -12.48 -1.31 5.90
C ASP A 72 -12.03 -0.12 5.04
N SER A 73 -11.06 0.65 5.52
CA SER A 73 -10.61 1.84 4.80
C SER A 73 -9.97 1.51 3.45
N VAL A 74 -9.21 0.41 3.34
CA VAL A 74 -8.54 0.08 2.06
C VAL A 74 -9.50 -0.46 1.01
N GLU A 75 -10.67 -0.96 1.41
CA GLU A 75 -11.74 -1.39 0.49
C GLU A 75 -12.83 -0.34 0.26
N ASP A 76 -12.87 0.70 1.10
CA ASP A 76 -13.85 1.78 1.05
C ASP A 76 -13.18 3.16 1.16
N GLY A 77 -12.98 3.82 0.02
CA GLY A 77 -12.72 5.26 0.06
C GLY A 77 -12.16 5.90 -1.20
N ASP A 78 -12.30 7.23 -1.23
CA ASP A 78 -11.79 8.12 -2.28
C ASP A 78 -10.26 8.20 -2.35
N TRP A 79 -9.58 7.69 -1.31
CA TRP A 79 -8.13 7.64 -1.21
C TRP A 79 -7.51 6.82 -2.36
N LEU A 80 -8.22 5.85 -2.95
CA LEU A 80 -7.76 5.06 -4.10
C LEU A 80 -7.58 5.91 -5.38
N GLY A 81 -8.31 7.02 -5.50
CA GLY A 81 -8.41 7.76 -6.76
C GLY A 81 -9.32 7.11 -7.80
N ARG A 82 -9.57 7.82 -8.91
CA ARG A 82 -10.60 7.44 -9.91
C ARG A 82 -10.25 6.16 -10.68
N THR A 83 -8.97 5.92 -10.90
CA THR A 83 -8.42 4.90 -11.81
C THR A 83 -7.71 3.76 -11.08
N GLY A 84 -7.55 3.83 -9.76
CA GLY A 84 -6.70 2.92 -9.00
C GLY A 84 -5.45 3.62 -8.44
N CYS A 85 -4.66 2.87 -7.68
CA CYS A 85 -3.53 3.41 -6.94
C CYS A 85 -2.28 2.52 -6.95
N VAL A 86 -1.18 3.13 -6.53
CA VAL A 86 0.07 2.49 -6.18
C VAL A 86 0.47 2.96 -4.78
N ILE A 87 0.74 2.01 -3.90
CA ILE A 87 1.22 2.23 -2.53
C ILE A 87 2.67 1.75 -2.46
N ALA A 88 3.56 2.60 -1.97
CA ALA A 88 4.93 2.20 -1.67
C ALA A 88 5.18 2.29 -0.16
N LEU A 89 5.41 1.14 0.47
CA LEU A 89 5.86 1.03 1.86
C LEU A 89 7.40 1.09 1.85
N VAL A 90 7.96 2.19 2.35
CA VAL A 90 9.41 2.43 2.36
C VAL A 90 9.97 2.40 3.78
N HIS A 91 11.24 2.01 3.88
CA HIS A 91 11.95 1.83 5.16
C HIS A 91 11.24 0.82 6.10
N ALA A 92 10.55 -0.17 5.52
CA ALA A 92 9.76 -1.14 6.25
C ALA A 92 10.60 -2.24 6.92
N GLY A 93 11.81 -2.50 6.42
CA GLY A 93 12.65 -3.61 6.89
C GLY A 93 12.91 -3.64 8.40
N GLY A 94 13.05 -2.47 9.05
CA GLY A 94 13.21 -2.37 10.50
C GLY A 94 11.97 -2.85 11.25
N TYR A 95 10.80 -2.33 10.87
CA TYR A 95 9.51 -2.72 11.44
C TYR A 95 9.21 -4.19 11.18
N ARG A 96 9.34 -4.64 9.91
CA ARG A 96 9.11 -6.03 9.49
C ARG A 96 9.91 -7.03 10.32
N LYS A 97 11.18 -6.73 10.60
CA LYS A 97 12.06 -7.60 11.39
C LYS A 97 11.64 -7.67 12.87
N ALA A 98 11.19 -6.55 13.44
CA ALA A 98 10.81 -6.47 14.85
C ALA A 98 9.37 -6.97 15.11
N HIS A 99 8.47 -6.83 14.15
CA HIS A 99 7.03 -7.06 14.28
C HIS A 99 6.50 -7.98 13.16
N GLY A 100 7.06 -9.18 13.05
CA GLY A 100 6.73 -10.11 11.96
C GLY A 100 5.24 -10.49 11.88
N THR A 101 4.57 -10.68 13.02
CA THR A 101 3.13 -10.99 13.05
C THR A 101 2.29 -9.83 12.52
N ASP A 102 2.57 -8.59 12.99
CA ASP A 102 1.87 -7.40 12.51
C ASP A 102 2.11 -7.19 11.01
N TRP A 103 3.33 -7.46 10.54
CA TRP A 103 3.67 -7.35 9.13
C TRP A 103 2.92 -8.35 8.27
N MET A 104 2.80 -9.60 8.72
CA MET A 104 2.02 -10.62 8.02
C MET A 104 0.54 -10.20 7.92
N THR A 105 -0.05 -9.70 9.01
CA THR A 105 -1.42 -9.17 8.99
C THR A 105 -1.58 -8.00 8.03
N LEU A 106 -0.60 -7.09 7.95
CA LEU A 106 -0.62 -5.99 6.98
C LEU A 106 -0.54 -6.50 5.53
N GLU A 107 0.35 -7.46 5.25
CA GLU A 107 0.48 -8.06 3.91
C GLU A 107 -0.83 -8.76 3.50
N ASP A 108 -1.48 -9.49 4.42
CA ASP A 108 -2.75 -10.16 4.19
C ASP A 108 -3.86 -9.16 3.85
N ILE A 109 -4.05 -8.11 4.67
CA ILE A 109 -5.06 -7.06 4.42
C ILE A 109 -4.84 -6.39 3.06
N LEU A 110 -3.59 -6.08 2.71
CA LEU A 110 -3.28 -5.42 1.44
C LEU A 110 -3.45 -6.35 0.24
N ALA A 111 -3.22 -7.66 0.41
CA ALA A 111 -3.47 -8.67 -0.62
C ALA A 111 -4.97 -8.86 -0.86
N GLU A 112 -5.77 -8.98 0.21
CA GLU A 112 -7.24 -9.06 0.13
C GLU A 112 -7.82 -7.81 -0.57
N ALA A 113 -7.36 -6.61 -0.18
CA ALA A 113 -7.77 -5.38 -0.83
C ALA A 113 -7.39 -5.36 -2.32
N ALA A 114 -6.21 -5.87 -2.68
CA ALA A 114 -5.80 -5.94 -4.08
C ALA A 114 -6.73 -6.84 -4.90
N ASP A 115 -7.13 -8.00 -4.36
CA ASP A 115 -8.09 -8.90 -5.00
C ASP A 115 -9.48 -8.25 -5.10
N TYR A 116 -9.96 -7.61 -4.02
CA TYR A 116 -11.22 -6.87 -3.98
C TYR A 116 -11.32 -5.79 -5.09
N TRP A 117 -10.24 -5.04 -5.31
CA TRP A 117 -10.17 -4.00 -6.34
C TRP A 117 -9.96 -4.57 -7.74
N ARG A 118 -9.24 -5.69 -7.87
CA ARG A 118 -9.07 -6.38 -9.16
C ARG A 118 -10.42 -6.82 -9.73
N ASP A 119 -11.29 -7.41 -8.90
CA ASP A 119 -12.65 -7.79 -9.28
C ASP A 119 -13.50 -6.60 -9.76
N ARG A 120 -13.16 -5.39 -9.30
CA ARG A 120 -13.80 -4.12 -9.68
C ARG A 120 -13.08 -3.40 -10.82
N HIS A 121 -12.13 -4.07 -11.47
CA HIS A 121 -11.33 -3.54 -12.56
C HIS A 121 -10.56 -2.26 -12.19
N LYS A 122 -10.12 -2.15 -10.93
CA LYS A 122 -9.28 -1.06 -10.45
C LYS A 122 -7.90 -1.59 -10.04
N PRO A 123 -6.81 -1.15 -10.69
CA PRO A 123 -5.47 -1.51 -10.28
C PRO A 123 -5.17 -1.04 -8.86
N PHE A 124 -4.70 -1.99 -8.03
CA PHE A 124 -4.23 -1.76 -6.68
C PHE A 124 -2.86 -2.39 -6.54
N TRP A 125 -1.82 -1.57 -6.50
CA TRP A 125 -0.44 -2.04 -6.43
C TRP A 125 0.16 -1.69 -5.09
N VAL A 126 0.86 -2.64 -4.48
CA VAL A 126 1.65 -2.40 -3.27
C VAL A 126 3.08 -2.82 -3.52
N PHE A 127 4.02 -1.94 -3.21
CA PHE A 127 5.45 -2.23 -3.26
C PHE A 127 6.04 -2.13 -1.86
N VAL A 128 6.69 -3.19 -1.38
CA VAL A 128 7.25 -3.28 -0.02
C VAL A 128 8.76 -3.54 -0.02
N ASN A 129 9.54 -2.77 0.74
CA ASN A 129 11.01 -2.88 0.80
C ASN A 129 11.55 -3.70 1.97
#